data_AF-A0A2H1X0E3-F1
#
_entry.id   AF-A0A2H1X0E3-F1
#
_cell.length_a   1.000
_cell.length_b   1.000
_cell.length_c   1.000
_cell.angle_alpha   90.00
_cell.angle_beta   90.00
_cell.angle_gamma   90.00
#
_symmetry.space_group_name_H-M   'P 1'
#
loop_
_entity.id
_entity.type
_entity.pdbx_description
1 polymer ?
#
loop_
_entity_poly.entity_id
_entity_poly.type
_entity_poly.pdbx_seq_one_letter_code
_entity_poly.pdbx_strand_id
1 'polypeptide(L)'
;ADDNVDQCFKKCLMTDAGFVNQDGKYNKDILNESLNKVIGNQDNAERILNELDHCFSENGDNTEVDEEAHMKRIDVLFACLRQIREVRF
;
A
#
# COMPACT_ATOMS: atom_id res chain seq x y z
N ALA A 1 -4.14 -15.18 12.91
CA ALA A 1 -3.07 -15.80 12.12
C ALA A 1 -1.90 -14.83 12.17
N ASP A 2 -0.74 -15.30 12.58
CA ASP A 2 0.47 -14.48 12.74
C ASP A 2 1.02 -14.19 11.34
N ASP A 3 0.34 -13.28 10.64
CA ASP A 3 0.58 -12.97 9.23
C ASP A 3 1.75 -11.98 9.10
N ASN A 4 2.88 -12.33 9.72
CA ASN A 4 4.16 -11.70 9.43
C ASN A 4 4.67 -12.25 8.10
N VAL A 5 3.99 -11.83 7.02
CA VAL A 5 4.50 -12.00 5.66
C VAL A 5 5.89 -11.38 5.62
N ASP A 6 6.85 -12.15 5.12
CA ASP A 6 8.24 -11.75 5.05
C ASP A 6 8.40 -10.39 4.34
N GLN A 7 9.24 -9.52 4.91
CA GLN A 7 9.42 -8.16 4.43
C GLN A 7 9.96 -8.12 2.98
N CYS A 8 10.87 -9.03 2.62
CA CYS A 8 11.38 -9.13 1.25
C CYS A 8 10.30 -9.61 0.29
N PHE A 9 9.44 -10.54 0.72
CA PHE A 9 8.27 -10.95 -0.06
C PHE A 9 7.29 -9.79 -0.29
N LYS A 10 6.98 -9.00 0.75
CA LYS A 10 6.11 -7.81 0.61
C LYS A 10 6.69 -6.82 -0.39
N LYS A 11 7.99 -6.52 -0.30
CA LYS A 11 8.68 -5.62 -1.24
C LYS A 11 8.58 -6.16 -2.66
N CYS A 12 8.89 -7.44 -2.86
CA CYS A 12 8.80 -8.09 -4.16
C CYS A 12 7.38 -7.98 -4.75
N LEU A 13 6.36 -8.34 -3.99
CA LEU A 13 4.96 -8.29 -4.44
C LEU A 13 4.52 -6.86 -4.78
N MET A 14 4.83 -5.90 -3.91
CA MET A 14 4.37 -4.52 -4.07
C MET A 14 5.08 -3.79 -5.21
N THR A 15 6.37 -4.10 -5.43
CA THR A 15 7.12 -3.60 -6.59
C THR A 15 6.66 -4.25 -7.89
N ASP A 16 6.44 -5.57 -7.91
CA ASP A 16 5.97 -6.29 -9.10
C ASP A 16 4.56 -5.83 -9.52
N ALA A 17 3.68 -5.57 -8.55
CA ALA A 17 2.37 -4.98 -8.79
C ALA A 17 2.41 -3.50 -9.24
N GLY A 18 3.58 -2.84 -9.17
CA GLY A 18 3.76 -1.43 -9.52
C GLY A 18 3.17 -0.45 -8.50
N PHE A 19 2.79 -0.92 -7.31
CA PHE A 19 2.18 -0.11 -6.23
C PHE A 19 3.20 0.79 -5.52
N VAL A 20 4.47 0.43 -5.62
CA VAL A 20 5.60 1.19 -5.09
C VAL A 20 6.70 1.19 -6.13
N ASN A 21 7.28 2.35 -6.37
CA ASN A 21 8.41 2.49 -7.28
C ASN A 21 9.74 2.07 -6.60
N GLN A 22 10.86 2.17 -7.33
CA GLN A 22 12.18 1.78 -6.82
C GLN A 22 12.64 2.59 -5.59
N ASP A 23 12.09 3.80 -5.40
CA ASP A 23 12.35 4.66 -4.25
C ASP A 23 11.47 4.31 -3.04
N GLY A 24 10.59 3.31 -3.17
CA GLY A 24 9.61 2.95 -2.16
C GLY A 24 8.49 3.98 -2.03
N LYS A 25 8.27 4.80 -3.07
CA LYS A 25 7.16 5.75 -3.12
C LYS A 25 5.93 5.09 -3.72
N TYR A 26 4.82 5.27 -3.01
CA TYR A 26 3.49 4.84 -3.39
C TYR A 26 3.09 5.40 -4.77
N ASN A 27 2.58 4.53 -5.64
CA ASN A 27 2.04 4.88 -6.95
C ASN A 27 0.50 4.85 -6.92
N LYS A 28 -0.08 6.02 -6.68
CA LYS A 28 -1.53 6.21 -6.53
C LYS A 28 -2.32 5.80 -7.77
N ASP A 29 -1.78 6.05 -8.96
CA ASP A 29 -2.50 5.81 -10.22
C ASP A 29 -2.68 4.31 -10.48
N ILE A 30 -1.60 3.52 -10.39
CA ILE A 30 -1.65 2.07 -10.59
C ILE A 30 -2.52 1.39 -9.53
N LEU A 31 -2.49 1.89 -8.30
CA LEU A 31 -3.28 1.34 -7.22
C LEU A 31 -4.76 1.66 -7.38
N ASN A 32 -5.11 2.87 -7.84
CA ASN A 32 -6.47 3.23 -8.23
C ASN A 32 -6.99 2.33 -9.36
N GLU A 33 -6.21 2.11 -10.42
CA GLU A 33 -6.58 1.21 -11.52
C GLU A 33 -6.83 -0.22 -11.02
N SER A 34 -5.98 -0.70 -10.11
CA SER A 34 -6.09 -2.06 -9.56
C SER A 34 -7.30 -2.21 -8.63
N LEU A 35 -7.56 -1.20 -7.78
CA LEU A 35 -8.74 -1.16 -6.92
C LEU A 35 -10.03 -1.14 -7.75
N ASN A 36 -10.08 -0.34 -8.83
CA ASN A 36 -11.24 -0.30 -9.73
C ASN A 36 -11.51 -1.66 -10.39
N LYS A 37 -10.45 -2.39 -10.77
CA LYS A 37 -10.58 -3.75 -11.35
C LYS A 37 -11.10 -4.77 -10.34
N VAL A 38 -10.70 -4.68 -9.07
CA VAL A 38 -11.09 -5.66 -8.04
C VAL A 38 -12.47 -5.36 -7.44
N ILE A 39 -12.79 -4.09 -7.18
CA ILE A 39 -14.00 -3.70 -6.46
C ILE A 39 -15.21 -3.59 -7.39
N GLY A 40 -15.01 -3.30 -8.68
CA GLY A 40 -16.09 -3.21 -9.67
C GLY A 40 -17.09 -2.06 -9.43
N ASN A 41 -16.85 -1.21 -8.44
CA ASN A 41 -17.63 -0.01 -8.11
C ASN A 41 -16.68 1.17 -7.89
N GLN A 42 -16.77 2.16 -8.77
CA GLN A 42 -15.84 3.28 -8.86
C GLN A 42 -15.87 4.18 -7.62
N ASP A 43 -17.04 4.45 -7.04
CA ASP A 43 -17.19 5.28 -5.83
C ASP A 43 -16.53 4.62 -4.61
N ASN A 44 -16.56 3.28 -4.55
CA ASN A 44 -15.89 2.54 -3.49
C ASN A 44 -14.36 2.50 -3.69
N ALA A 45 -13.89 2.44 -4.94
CA ALA A 45 -12.46 2.46 -5.24
C ALA A 45 -11.81 3.79 -4.86
N GLU A 46 -12.43 4.92 -5.21
CA GLU A 46 -11.92 6.25 -4.84
C GLU A 46 -11.90 6.45 -3.31
N ARG A 47 -12.96 6.01 -2.63
CA ARG A 47 -13.02 6.06 -1.15
C ARG A 47 -11.92 5.22 -0.51
N ILE A 48 -11.65 4.02 -1.02
CA ILE A 48 -10.58 3.15 -0.51
C ILE A 48 -9.21 3.75 -0.79
N LEU A 49 -9.01 4.33 -1.97
CA LEU A 49 -7.78 5.01 -2.33
C LEU A 49 -7.47 6.18 -1.39
N ASN A 50 -8.48 6.98 -1.05
CA ASN A 50 -8.33 8.11 -0.12
C ASN A 50 -8.00 7.66 1.30
N GLU A 51 -8.61 6.57 1.80
CA GLU A 51 -8.24 5.99 3.10
C GLU A 51 -6.82 5.44 3.12
N LEU A 52 -6.41 4.79 2.02
CA LEU A 52 -5.05 4.27 1.90
C LEU A 52 -4.02 5.41 1.90
N ASP A 53 -4.29 6.46 1.14
CA ASP A 53 -3.44 7.65 1.02
C ASP A 53 -3.29 8.36 2.38
N HIS A 54 -4.40 8.47 3.13
CA HIS A 54 -4.39 9.02 4.48
C HIS A 54 -3.56 8.16 5.44
N CYS A 55 -3.83 6.85 5.50
CA CYS A 55 -3.09 5.93 6.37
C CYS A 55 -1.59 5.93 6.06
N PHE A 56 -1.21 5.88 4.78
CA PHE A 56 0.19 5.89 4.39
C PHE A 56 0.88 7.22 4.72
N SER A 57 0.20 8.35 4.53
CA SER A 57 0.78 9.67 4.82
C SER A 57 1.05 9.89 6.32
N GLU A 58 0.22 9.31 7.19
CA GLU A 58 0.41 9.42 8.65
C GLU A 58 1.53 8.50 9.17
N ASN A 59 1.82 7.39 8.49
CA ASN A 59 2.64 6.32 9.05
C ASN A 59 3.93 6.02 8.24
N GLY A 60 3.99 6.40 6.97
CA GLY A 60 4.99 5.92 6.00
C GLY A 60 6.40 6.47 6.20
N ASP A 61 6.57 7.63 6.84
CA ASP A 61 7.85 8.33 6.96
C ASP A 61 8.57 8.51 5.59
N ASN A 62 8.28 9.64 4.94
CA ASN A 62 8.83 9.98 3.62
C ASN A 62 10.09 10.85 3.70
N THR A 63 10.70 10.99 4.88
CA THR A 63 11.81 11.92 5.09
C THR A 63 13.18 11.28 4.80
N GLU A 64 13.35 10.01 5.14
CA GLU A 64 14.56 9.23 4.92
C GLU A 64 14.47 8.41 3.61
N VAL A 65 15.60 8.29 2.89
CA VAL A 65 15.67 7.64 1.57
C VAL A 65 16.50 6.34 1.55
N ASP A 66 16.96 5.89 2.72
CA ASP A 66 17.73 4.65 2.82
C ASP A 66 16.85 3.39 2.70
N GLU A 67 17.51 2.22 2.68
CA GLU A 67 16.83 0.93 2.52
C GLU A 67 15.92 0.61 3.72
N GLU A 68 16.28 1.03 4.94
CA GLU A 68 15.45 0.83 6.12
C GLU A 68 14.13 1.60 6.00
N ALA A 69 14.21 2.87 5.61
CA ALA A 69 13.04 3.72 5.37
C ALA A 69 12.16 3.15 4.24
N HIS A 70 12.77 2.59 3.19
CA HIS A 70 12.01 1.89 2.13
C HIS A 70 11.28 0.66 2.70
N MET A 71 11.96 -0.22 3.43
CA MET A 71 11.32 -1.42 4.00
C MET A 71 10.18 -1.06 4.97
N LYS A 72 10.36 0.00 5.76
CA LYS A 72 9.32 0.53 6.65
C LYS A 72 8.09 1.02 5.87
N ARG A 73 8.29 1.75 4.76
CA ARG A 73 7.19 2.17 3.86
C ARG A 73 6.42 0.98 3.29
N ILE A 74 7.11 -0.10 2.90
CA ILE A 74 6.47 -1.33 2.41
C ILE A 74 5.57 -1.94 3.49
N ASP A 75 6.06 -2.06 4.72
CA ASP A 75 5.27 -2.61 5.83
C ASP A 75 4.05 -1.75 6.16
N VAL A 76 4.22 -0.42 6.17
CA VAL A 76 3.11 0.52 6.39
C VAL A 76 2.05 0.38 5.30
N LEU A 77 2.45 0.35 4.02
CA LEU A 77 1.52 0.17 2.91
C LEU A 77 0.72 -1.13 3.06
N PHE A 78 1.41 -2.23 3.40
CA PHE A 78 0.78 -3.53 3.62
C PHE A 78 -0.21 -3.50 4.81
N ALA A 79 0.17 -2.85 5.91
CA ALA A 79 -0.68 -2.68 7.08
C ALA A 79 -1.94 -1.84 6.77
N CYS A 80 -1.78 -0.73 6.04
CA CYS A 80 -2.89 0.13 5.64
C CYS A 80 -3.89 -0.62 4.73
N LEU A 81 -3.41 -1.34 3.72
CA LEU A 81 -4.27 -2.17 2.86
C LEU A 81 -5.05 -3.22 3.66
N ARG A 82 -4.42 -3.78 4.69
CA ARG A 82 -5.03 -4.78 5.55
C ARG A 82 -6.12 -4.19 6.46
N GLN A 83 -5.87 -3.06 7.11
CA GLN A 83 -6.87 -2.36 7.92
C GLN A 83 -8.11 -2.03 7.09
N ILE A 84 -7.92 -1.51 5.87
CA ILE A 84 -9.03 -1.21 4.96
C ILE A 84 -9.82 -2.47 4.60
N ARG A 85 -9.14 -3.60 4.35
CA ARG A 85 -9.80 -4.88 4.08
C ARG A 85 -10.64 -5.33 5.27
N GLU A 86 -10.06 -5.38 6.47
CA GLU A 86 -10.71 -5.90 7.70
C GLU A 86 -11.90 -5.03 8.16
N VAL A 87 -11.89 -3.73 7.85
CA VAL A 87 -12.99 -2.82 8.19
C VAL A 87 -14.15 -2.90 7.19
N ARG A 88 -13.90 -3.33 5.94
CA ARG A 88 -14.85 -3.15 4.83
C ARG A 88 -15.34 -4.43 4.17
N PHE A 89 -14.73 -5.58 4.45
CA PHE A 89 -15.08 -6.90 3.92
C PHE A 89 -15.11 -7.94 5.02
#